data_AF-A0A970J9V5-F1
#
_entry.id   AF-A0A970J9V5-F1
#
_cell.length_a   1.000
_cell.length_b   1.000
_cell.length_c   1.000
_cell.angle_alpha   90.00
_cell.angle_beta   90.00
_cell.angle_gamma   90.00
#
_symmetry.space_group_name_H-M   'P 1'
#
loop_
_entity.id
_entity.type
_entity.pdbx_description
1 polymer ?
#
loop_
_entity_poly.entity_id
_entity_poly.type
_entity_poly.pdbx_seq_one_letter_code
_entity_poly.pdbx_strand_id
1 'polypeptide(L)'
;MQVKPVRRYKTPKYPDKEETLKNPGILLSLPARWRNNAYVAVALSSLLLMTLTACSDKDRATEKEQDAVQVAPVFIRGVGRGSFGCVSVAPPAFLSEEEAFSVIQEEARREGIVFTKEAPVLQGVTLPETRFYYSDEEENTGKQKGDLVLDGYCADKKLAFEFVSRDDIVQWAKKNETLWSSVESYRFLEAAKILAQGLEGQTGGAKVAVFYDPHYDYERAEIQEIINGSASDFALMEEKLKERVKADLREQVRDFLHWLKGQNII
;
A
#
# COMPACT_ATOMS: atom_id res chain seq x y z
N MET A 1 -59.09 12.56 31.63
CA MET A 1 -58.31 11.33 31.36
C MET A 1 -57.19 11.25 32.40
N GLN A 2 -57.20 10.26 33.30
CA GLN A 2 -56.13 10.09 34.29
C GLN A 2 -54.94 9.35 33.64
N VAL A 3 -53.80 10.03 33.54
CA VAL A 3 -52.56 9.42 33.05
C VAL A 3 -52.05 8.45 34.12
N LYS A 4 -51.90 7.16 33.77
CA LYS A 4 -51.32 6.15 34.66
C LYS A 4 -49.94 5.72 34.13
N PRO A 5 -48.93 5.54 35.02
CA PRO A 5 -47.60 5.12 34.60
C PRO A 5 -47.63 3.69 34.06
N VAL A 6 -46.98 3.48 32.90
CA VAL A 6 -46.77 2.16 32.31
C VAL A 6 -45.75 1.40 33.15
N ARG A 7 -46.21 0.36 33.86
CA ARG A 7 -45.37 -0.39 34.82
C ARG A 7 -44.47 -1.45 34.16
N ARG A 8 -44.68 -1.78 32.89
CA ARG A 8 -43.89 -2.76 32.15
C ARG A 8 -43.64 -2.26 30.74
N TYR A 9 -42.39 -2.04 30.40
CA TYR A 9 -41.91 -1.83 29.04
C TYR A 9 -40.81 -2.84 28.75
N LYS A 10 -40.65 -3.24 27.49
CA LYS A 10 -39.54 -4.12 27.09
C LYS A 10 -38.23 -3.39 27.35
N THR A 11 -37.22 -4.10 27.85
CA THR A 11 -35.87 -3.56 27.99
C THR A 11 -35.42 -3.02 26.63
N PRO A 12 -35.08 -1.73 26.53
CA PRO A 12 -34.63 -1.16 25.27
C PRO A 12 -33.33 -1.84 24.85
N LYS A 13 -33.26 -2.26 23.60
CA LYS A 13 -32.07 -2.83 22.96
C LYS A 13 -31.88 -2.13 21.62
N TYR A 14 -30.64 -2.10 21.15
CA TYR A 14 -30.36 -1.68 19.79
C TYR A 14 -30.96 -2.68 18.80
N PRO A 15 -31.44 -2.21 17.63
CA PRO A 15 -31.86 -3.11 16.55
C PRO A 15 -30.72 -4.05 16.18
N ASP A 16 -31.06 -5.31 15.90
CA ASP A 16 -30.08 -6.25 15.38
C ASP A 16 -29.93 -6.12 13.86
N LYS A 17 -28.96 -6.84 13.30
CA LYS A 17 -28.63 -6.79 11.87
C LYS A 17 -29.83 -7.19 11.01
N GLU A 18 -30.60 -8.20 11.41
CA GLU A 18 -31.75 -8.67 10.63
C GLU A 18 -32.89 -7.65 10.64
N GLU A 19 -33.16 -7.04 11.79
CA GLU A 19 -34.18 -6.00 11.95
C GLU A 19 -33.83 -4.73 11.15
N THR A 20 -32.54 -4.38 11.13
CA THR A 20 -32.01 -3.26 10.35
C THR A 20 -32.10 -3.50 8.84
N LEU A 21 -31.79 -4.72 8.38
CA LEU A 21 -31.89 -5.07 6.96
C LEU A 21 -33.35 -5.07 6.47
N LYS A 22 -34.29 -5.49 7.34
CA LYS A 22 -35.74 -5.46 7.03
C LYS A 22 -36.32 -4.03 7.08
N ASN A 23 -35.73 -3.15 7.88
CA ASN A 23 -36.17 -1.75 7.97
C ASN A 23 -34.97 -0.79 8.10
N PRO A 24 -34.33 -0.42 6.98
CA PRO A 24 -33.15 0.45 6.98
C PRO A 24 -33.41 1.83 7.59
N GLY A 25 -34.67 2.29 7.55
CA GLY A 25 -35.09 3.57 8.11
C GLY A 25 -34.99 3.65 9.64
N ILE A 26 -34.83 2.52 10.35
CA ILE A 26 -34.72 2.51 11.81
C ILE A 26 -33.45 3.23 12.30
N LEU A 27 -32.34 3.12 11.54
CA LEU A 27 -31.09 3.82 11.83
C LEU A 27 -31.12 5.31 11.48
N LEU A 28 -32.02 5.69 10.58
CA LEU A 28 -32.22 7.07 10.14
C LEU A 28 -33.25 7.81 11.00
N SER A 29 -34.00 7.09 11.83
CA SER A 29 -35.06 7.65 12.65
C SER A 29 -34.53 8.14 14.00
N LEU A 30 -34.59 9.46 14.21
CA LEU A 30 -34.39 10.03 15.54
C LEU A 30 -35.58 9.68 16.44
N PRO A 31 -35.37 9.20 17.67
CA PRO A 31 -36.46 9.01 18.63
C PRO A 31 -37.29 10.28 18.77
N ALA A 32 -38.62 10.16 18.77
CA ALA A 32 -39.53 11.30 18.83
C ALA A 32 -39.27 12.22 20.04
N ARG A 33 -38.74 11.66 21.14
CA ARG A 33 -38.33 12.39 22.35
C ARG A 33 -37.14 13.33 22.14
N TRP A 34 -36.29 13.05 21.15
CA TRP A 34 -35.08 13.81 20.85
C TRP A 34 -35.29 14.81 19.73
N ARG A 35 -36.20 14.50 18.80
CA ARG A 35 -36.46 15.31 17.60
C ARG A 35 -36.77 16.79 17.88
N ASN A 36 -37.40 17.10 19.01
CA ASN A 36 -37.77 18.47 19.40
C ASN A 36 -37.08 18.96 20.69
N ASN A 37 -36.05 18.25 21.18
CA ASN A 37 -35.37 18.62 22.41
C ASN A 37 -34.01 19.27 22.10
N ALA A 38 -33.98 20.60 22.13
CA ALA A 38 -32.78 21.39 21.83
C ALA A 38 -31.58 21.01 22.72
N TYR A 39 -31.80 20.63 23.99
CA TYR A 39 -30.72 20.22 24.89
C TYR A 39 -30.07 18.91 24.46
N VAL A 40 -30.85 17.96 23.92
CA VAL A 40 -30.32 16.69 23.40
C VAL A 40 -29.50 16.93 22.15
N ALA A 41 -29.98 17.79 21.24
CA ALA A 41 -29.23 18.17 20.04
C ALA A 41 -27.92 18.88 20.38
N VAL A 42 -27.93 19.80 21.35
CA VAL A 42 -26.72 20.48 21.83
C VAL A 42 -25.74 19.49 22.46
N ALA A 43 -26.21 18.58 23.32
CA ALA A 43 -25.36 17.59 23.98
C ALA A 43 -24.75 16.57 22.99
N LEU A 44 -25.51 16.12 21.99
CA LEU A 44 -24.98 15.24 20.95
C LEU A 44 -23.95 15.96 20.07
N SER A 45 -24.25 17.20 19.68
CA SER A 45 -23.36 18.00 18.84
C SER A 45 -22.06 18.36 19.58
N SER A 46 -22.15 18.70 20.88
CA SER A 46 -20.98 18.98 21.69
C SER A 46 -20.13 17.73 21.94
N LEU A 47 -20.75 16.56 22.15
CA LEU A 47 -20.03 15.30 22.23
C LEU A 47 -19.30 14.97 20.92
N LEU A 48 -19.98 15.16 19.77
CA LEU A 48 -19.41 14.94 18.45
C LEU A 48 -18.23 15.89 18.19
N LEU A 49 -18.40 17.18 18.51
CA LEU A 49 -17.34 18.19 18.41
C LEU A 49 -16.16 17.83 19.32
N MET A 50 -16.40 17.44 20.57
CA MET A 50 -15.35 17.01 21.49
C MET A 50 -14.60 15.78 20.97
N THR A 51 -15.29 14.79 20.38
CA THR A 51 -14.63 13.62 19.77
C THR A 51 -13.83 13.97 18.51
N LEU A 52 -14.26 14.98 17.76
CA LEU A 52 -13.54 15.46 16.57
C LEU A 52 -12.35 16.38 16.92
N THR A 53 -12.39 17.06 18.08
CA THR A 53 -11.30 17.94 18.55
C THR A 53 -10.35 17.27 19.55
N ALA A 54 -10.59 16.03 19.96
CA ALA A 54 -9.76 15.32 20.96
C ALA A 54 -8.42 14.78 20.41
N CYS A 55 -8.16 14.92 19.10
CA CYS A 55 -6.83 14.73 18.52
C CYS A 55 -6.20 16.09 18.20
N SER A 56 -5.98 16.91 19.21
CA SER A 56 -5.06 18.04 19.13
C SER A 56 -4.35 18.15 20.46
N ASP A 57 -3.41 17.23 20.69
CA ASP A 57 -2.46 17.39 21.78
C ASP A 57 -1.53 18.57 21.47
N LYS A 58 -1.20 19.27 22.55
CA LYS A 58 -0.56 20.57 22.58
C LYS A 58 0.86 20.52 22.01
N ASP A 59 1.05 21.18 20.87
CA ASP A 59 2.26 21.95 20.59
C ASP A 59 1.91 23.18 19.74
N ARG A 60 1.58 24.27 20.45
CA ARG A 60 1.58 25.62 19.88
C ARG A 60 3.01 26.15 19.94
N ALA A 61 3.83 25.74 18.98
CA ALA A 61 5.09 26.38 18.66
C ALA A 61 5.30 26.33 17.15
N THR A 62 5.25 27.52 16.53
CA THR A 62 5.54 27.80 15.11
C THR A 62 4.63 27.10 14.11
N GLU A 63 3.92 27.90 13.30
CA GLU A 63 3.45 27.49 11.97
C GLU A 63 4.69 27.02 11.18
N LYS A 64 5.00 25.72 11.27
CA LYS A 64 5.75 25.05 10.21
C LYS A 64 4.76 24.89 9.06
N GLU A 65 5.19 25.27 7.86
CA GLU A 65 4.63 24.74 6.62
C GLU A 65 4.25 23.28 6.85
N GLN A 66 3.09 22.85 6.33
CA GLN A 66 2.75 21.43 6.23
C GLN A 66 4.03 20.68 5.83
N ASP A 67 4.58 19.88 6.74
CA ASP A 67 5.74 19.03 6.42
C ASP A 67 5.21 18.09 5.34
N ALA A 68 5.45 18.47 4.09
CA ALA A 68 4.88 17.82 2.94
C ALA A 68 5.35 16.38 2.98
N VAL A 69 4.41 15.43 2.98
CA VAL A 69 4.71 14.00 3.03
C VAL A 69 5.79 13.68 1.99
N GLN A 70 6.99 13.36 2.49
CA GLN A 70 8.18 13.14 1.66
C GLN A 70 8.23 11.73 1.08
N VAL A 71 7.51 10.77 1.66
CA VAL A 71 7.44 9.41 1.14
C VAL A 71 5.98 9.05 0.93
N ALA A 72 5.63 8.70 -0.30
CA ALA A 72 4.26 8.30 -0.61
C ALA A 72 3.92 6.94 0.06
N PRO A 73 2.66 6.70 0.41
CA PRO A 73 2.22 5.37 0.83
C PRO A 73 2.55 4.32 -0.23
N VAL A 74 2.84 3.09 0.19
CA VAL A 74 2.97 1.96 -0.75
C VAL A 74 1.58 1.55 -1.25
N PHE A 75 1.36 1.65 -2.55
CA PHE A 75 0.09 1.28 -3.19
C PHE A 75 0.08 -0.21 -3.52
N ILE A 76 -0.79 -0.96 -2.84
CA ILE A 76 -0.76 -2.43 -2.86
C ILE A 76 -1.50 -2.97 -4.08
N ARG A 77 -0.76 -3.66 -4.97
CA ARG A 77 -1.28 -4.43 -6.11
C ARG A 77 -0.54 -5.78 -6.19
N GLY A 78 -1.22 -6.83 -6.63
CA GLY A 78 -0.67 -8.19 -6.57
C GLY A 78 -0.38 -8.65 -5.13
N VAL A 79 0.27 -9.80 -4.98
CA VAL A 79 0.61 -10.39 -3.67
C VAL A 79 1.98 -9.96 -3.16
N GLY A 80 2.85 -9.48 -4.05
CA GLY A 80 4.21 -9.05 -3.78
C GLY A 80 5.09 -10.15 -3.19
N ARG A 81 4.73 -11.41 -3.43
CA ARG A 81 5.42 -12.61 -2.96
C ARG A 81 5.50 -13.63 -4.08
N GLY A 82 6.62 -14.33 -4.16
CA GLY A 82 6.83 -15.43 -5.10
C GLY A 82 7.79 -16.46 -4.54
N SER A 83 7.58 -17.74 -4.88
CA SER A 83 8.51 -18.83 -4.56
C SER A 83 8.78 -19.61 -5.83
N PHE A 84 10.06 -19.85 -6.15
CA PHE A 84 10.46 -20.43 -7.43
C PHE A 84 11.54 -21.47 -7.24
N GLY A 85 11.35 -22.64 -7.86
CA GLY A 85 12.32 -23.71 -7.77
C GLY A 85 11.82 -25.13 -7.89
N CYS A 86 12.78 -26.07 -7.82
CA CYS A 86 12.69 -27.54 -7.93
C CYS A 86 11.87 -28.12 -9.09
N VAL A 87 10.58 -27.80 -9.19
CA VAL A 87 9.64 -28.14 -10.27
C VAL A 87 8.61 -27.00 -10.33
N SER A 88 8.92 -25.93 -11.05
CA SER A 88 8.01 -24.80 -11.20
C SER A 88 6.86 -25.16 -12.15
N VAL A 89 5.63 -25.09 -11.64
CA VAL A 89 4.40 -25.25 -12.46
C VAL A 89 4.17 -24.03 -13.36
N ALA A 90 4.77 -22.88 -13.03
CA ALA A 90 4.81 -21.67 -13.86
C ALA A 90 6.17 -20.96 -13.76
N PRO A 91 6.65 -20.30 -14.83
CA PRO A 91 7.90 -19.56 -14.82
C PRO A 91 7.81 -18.28 -13.97
N PRO A 92 8.90 -17.84 -13.32
CA PRO A 92 8.95 -16.56 -12.62
C PRO A 92 8.80 -15.37 -13.58
N ALA A 93 7.69 -14.64 -13.48
CA ALA A 93 7.49 -13.41 -14.24
C ALA A 93 8.03 -12.16 -13.51
N PHE A 94 9.33 -12.16 -13.18
CA PHE A 94 9.97 -10.99 -12.58
C PHE A 94 10.13 -9.85 -13.58
N LEU A 95 9.90 -8.62 -13.15
CA LEU A 95 10.25 -7.44 -13.92
C LEU A 95 11.70 -7.03 -13.63
N SER A 96 12.46 -6.72 -14.67
CA SER A 96 13.72 -6.00 -14.49
C SER A 96 13.47 -4.54 -14.13
N GLU A 97 14.45 -3.86 -13.54
CA GLU A 97 14.39 -2.43 -13.27
C GLU A 97 14.19 -1.62 -14.56
N GLU A 98 14.74 -2.03 -15.70
CA GLU A 98 14.48 -1.40 -17.01
C GLU A 98 13.02 -1.56 -17.45
N GLU A 99 12.44 -2.74 -17.28
CA GLU A 99 11.04 -3.00 -17.61
C GLU A 99 10.12 -2.18 -16.71
N ALA A 100 10.39 -2.19 -15.40
CA ALA A 100 9.65 -1.41 -14.42
C ALA A 100 9.78 0.10 -14.69
N PHE A 101 11.00 0.60 -14.91
CA PHE A 101 11.26 1.99 -15.28
C PHE A 101 10.47 2.39 -16.52
N SER A 102 10.44 1.55 -17.55
CA SER A 102 9.69 1.83 -18.79
C SER A 102 8.19 1.96 -18.51
N VAL A 103 7.62 1.05 -17.71
CA VAL A 103 6.20 1.09 -17.31
C VAL A 103 5.89 2.34 -16.47
N ILE A 104 6.71 2.61 -15.46
CA ILE A 104 6.54 3.76 -14.56
C ILE A 104 6.65 5.07 -15.36
N GLN A 105 7.66 5.18 -16.21
CA GLN A 105 7.87 6.36 -17.06
C GLN A 105 6.74 6.57 -18.05
N GLU A 106 6.17 5.51 -18.64
CA GLU A 106 5.05 5.63 -19.57
C GLU A 106 3.82 6.25 -18.90
N GLU A 107 3.43 5.74 -17.73
CA GLU A 107 2.29 6.26 -16.98
C GLU A 107 2.57 7.67 -16.43
N ALA A 108 3.77 7.92 -15.89
CA ALA A 108 4.16 9.22 -15.36
C ALA A 108 4.21 10.32 -16.44
N ARG A 109 4.63 9.99 -17.67
CA ARG A 109 4.70 10.94 -18.79
C ARG A 109 3.33 11.50 -19.16
N ARG A 110 2.27 10.72 -18.98
CA ARG A 110 0.88 11.17 -19.24
C ARG A 110 0.47 12.34 -18.34
N GLU A 111 1.11 12.46 -17.17
CA GLU A 111 0.91 13.55 -16.21
C GLU A 111 2.02 14.62 -16.28
N GLY A 112 2.81 14.61 -17.36
CA GLY A 112 3.89 15.58 -17.57
C GLY A 112 5.09 15.37 -16.64
N ILE A 113 5.28 14.16 -16.12
CA ILE A 113 6.44 13.80 -15.29
C ILE A 113 7.44 13.01 -16.14
N VAL A 114 8.67 13.48 -16.19
CA VAL A 114 9.78 12.82 -16.88
C VAL A 114 10.85 12.48 -15.85
N PHE A 115 11.10 11.18 -15.68
CA PHE A 115 12.13 10.64 -14.82
C PHE A 115 13.40 10.39 -15.62
N THR A 116 14.54 10.60 -14.98
CA THR A 116 15.87 10.23 -15.45
C THR A 116 16.44 9.18 -14.52
N LYS A 117 17.28 8.28 -15.04
CA LYS A 117 18.03 7.30 -14.23
C LYS A 117 19.15 7.93 -13.40
N GLU A 118 19.48 9.19 -13.68
CA GLU A 118 20.42 9.98 -12.90
C GLU A 118 19.71 10.49 -11.63
N ALA A 119 19.69 9.67 -10.60
CA ALA A 119 19.07 9.99 -9.32
C ALA A 119 20.11 10.28 -8.22
N PRO A 120 19.75 11.10 -7.21
CA PRO A 120 20.60 11.35 -6.07
C PRO A 120 20.77 10.08 -5.22
N VAL A 121 21.95 9.91 -4.65
CA VAL A 121 22.24 8.86 -3.67
C VAL A 121 21.77 9.31 -2.29
N LEU A 122 20.90 8.52 -1.66
CA LEU A 122 20.49 8.70 -0.27
C LEU A 122 21.47 7.95 0.64
N GLN A 123 22.18 8.67 1.51
CA GLN A 123 23.22 8.07 2.35
C GLN A 123 22.68 7.59 3.70
N GLY A 124 23.14 6.42 4.15
CA GLY A 124 22.85 5.89 5.48
C GLY A 124 21.37 5.66 5.76
N VAL A 125 20.57 5.40 4.72
CA VAL A 125 19.15 5.11 4.84
C VAL A 125 18.91 3.75 5.50
N THR A 126 17.70 3.57 6.04
CA THR A 126 17.29 2.26 6.55
C THR A 126 16.74 1.43 5.39
N LEU A 127 17.49 0.41 5.01
CA LEU A 127 17.12 -0.58 3.99
C LEU A 127 16.49 -1.80 4.64
N PRO A 128 15.64 -2.57 3.95
CA PRO A 128 15.23 -3.89 4.41
C PRO A 128 16.45 -4.81 4.52
N GLU A 129 16.42 -5.75 5.47
CA GLU A 129 17.29 -6.93 5.47
C GLU A 129 16.43 -8.11 5.00
N THR A 130 16.76 -8.67 3.84
CA THR A 130 15.96 -9.72 3.21
C THR A 130 16.54 -11.10 3.49
N ARG A 131 15.72 -12.12 3.28
CA ARG A 131 16.07 -13.54 3.37
C ARG A 131 15.50 -14.26 2.16
N PHE A 132 16.05 -15.41 1.81
CA PHE A 132 15.49 -16.25 0.73
C PHE A 132 14.63 -17.38 1.29
N TYR A 133 14.73 -17.61 2.60
CA TYR A 133 14.01 -18.65 3.32
C TYR A 133 13.22 -18.03 4.45
N TYR A 134 11.90 -18.17 4.36
CA TYR A 134 10.97 -17.75 5.42
C TYR A 134 10.16 -18.96 5.84
N SER A 135 9.89 -19.06 7.14
CA SER A 135 8.73 -19.83 7.59
C SER A 135 7.47 -19.01 7.27
N ASP A 136 6.34 -19.67 6.99
CA ASP A 136 5.10 -18.98 6.63
C ASP A 136 4.55 -18.07 7.76
N GLU A 137 4.98 -18.34 8.99
CA GLU A 137 4.59 -17.59 10.20
C GLU A 137 5.52 -16.39 10.50
N GLU A 138 6.65 -16.26 9.80
CA GLU A 138 7.60 -15.16 10.01
C GLU A 138 7.27 -13.94 9.13
N GLU A 139 7.01 -12.80 9.79
CA GLU A 139 7.05 -11.49 9.15
C GLU A 139 8.50 -11.04 8.97
N ASN A 140 8.86 -10.55 7.78
CA ASN A 140 10.15 -9.89 7.65
C ASN A 140 10.13 -8.54 8.39
N THR A 141 10.97 -8.41 9.41
CA THR A 141 11.18 -7.17 10.16
C THR A 141 12.64 -6.70 10.12
N GLY A 142 13.48 -7.42 9.35
CA GLY A 142 14.91 -7.14 9.23
C GLY A 142 15.16 -5.77 8.61
N LYS A 143 16.11 -5.03 9.20
CA LYS A 143 16.53 -3.71 8.76
C LYS A 143 18.04 -3.61 8.81
N GLN A 144 18.62 -2.93 7.84
CA GLN A 144 20.04 -2.62 7.81
C GLN A 144 20.27 -1.17 7.37
N LYS A 145 21.49 -0.67 7.54
CA LYS A 145 21.91 0.65 7.06
C LYS A 145 22.71 0.50 5.77
N GLY A 146 22.44 1.36 4.80
CA GLY A 146 23.16 1.41 3.55
C GLY A 146 22.88 2.69 2.77
N ASP A 147 23.57 2.85 1.66
CA ASP A 147 23.31 3.91 0.71
C ASP A 147 22.37 3.39 -0.38
N LEU A 148 21.48 4.24 -0.88
CA LEU A 148 20.49 3.89 -1.90
C LEU A 148 20.59 4.84 -3.08
N VAL A 149 20.78 4.30 -4.27
CA VAL A 149 20.64 5.05 -5.52
C VAL A 149 19.23 4.79 -6.03
N LEU A 150 18.42 5.85 -6.14
CA LEU A 150 17.03 5.69 -6.55
C LEU A 150 16.94 5.34 -8.06
N ASP A 151 15.95 4.55 -8.44
CA ASP A 151 15.77 4.14 -9.85
C ASP A 151 15.39 5.25 -10.81
N GLY A 152 14.70 6.29 -10.31
CA GLY A 152 14.27 7.40 -11.14
C GLY A 152 14.09 8.70 -10.39
N TYR A 153 14.45 9.81 -11.04
CA TYR A 153 14.34 11.15 -10.48
C TYR A 153 13.83 12.17 -11.50
N CYS A 154 12.95 13.06 -11.05
CA CYS A 154 12.42 14.19 -11.80
C CYS A 154 12.79 15.47 -11.05
N ALA A 155 13.84 16.15 -11.52
CA ALA A 155 14.41 17.31 -10.85
C ALA A 155 13.43 18.48 -10.69
N ASP A 156 12.65 18.77 -11.75
CA ASP A 156 11.72 19.91 -11.78
C ASP A 156 10.66 19.83 -10.69
N LYS A 157 10.16 18.62 -10.41
CA LYS A 157 9.11 18.38 -9.41
C LYS A 157 9.65 17.84 -8.08
N LYS A 158 10.97 17.60 -7.99
CA LYS A 158 11.63 16.89 -6.88
C LYS A 158 10.91 15.58 -6.54
N LEU A 159 10.52 14.82 -7.57
CA LEU A 159 9.88 13.52 -7.43
C LEU A 159 10.91 12.44 -7.72
N ALA A 160 10.94 11.40 -6.91
CA ALA A 160 11.78 10.24 -7.15
C ALA A 160 10.98 8.96 -6.97
N PHE A 161 11.48 7.85 -7.48
CA PHE A 161 10.96 6.55 -7.15
C PHE A 161 12.06 5.51 -6.98
N GLU A 162 11.75 4.51 -6.18
CA GLU A 162 12.43 3.23 -6.12
C GLU A 162 11.45 2.13 -6.54
N PHE A 163 11.91 1.14 -7.30
CA PHE A 163 11.20 -0.09 -7.61
C PHE A 163 11.93 -1.28 -6.99
N VAL A 164 11.36 -1.88 -5.94
CA VAL A 164 11.95 -3.05 -5.29
C VAL A 164 11.93 -4.25 -6.22
N SER A 165 13.10 -4.55 -6.80
CA SER A 165 13.35 -5.57 -7.80
C SER A 165 13.85 -6.88 -7.17
N ARG A 166 14.02 -7.94 -7.98
CA ARG A 166 14.70 -9.17 -7.52
C ARG A 166 16.14 -8.88 -7.12
N ASP A 167 16.83 -8.01 -7.85
CA ASP A 167 18.22 -7.72 -7.62
C ASP A 167 18.39 -6.94 -6.31
N ASP A 168 17.44 -6.06 -5.96
CA ASP A 168 17.39 -5.43 -4.64
C ASP A 168 17.22 -6.45 -3.51
N ILE A 169 16.28 -7.38 -3.66
CA ILE A 169 16.08 -8.44 -2.66
C ILE A 169 17.38 -9.25 -2.47
N VAL A 170 18.16 -9.45 -3.53
CA VAL A 170 19.44 -10.15 -3.45
C VAL A 170 20.53 -9.29 -2.81
N GLN A 171 20.63 -8.02 -3.19
CA GLN A 171 21.63 -7.08 -2.65
C GLN A 171 21.41 -6.80 -1.15
N TRP A 172 20.14 -6.78 -0.73
CA TRP A 172 19.75 -6.55 0.66
C TRP A 172 19.71 -7.83 1.50
N ALA A 173 20.13 -8.97 0.94
CA ALA A 173 20.15 -10.22 1.67
C ALA A 173 21.08 -10.15 2.87
N LYS A 174 20.63 -10.74 3.98
CA LYS A 174 21.44 -10.84 5.21
C LYS A 174 22.82 -11.43 4.87
N LYS A 175 23.91 -10.89 5.46
CA LYS A 175 25.31 -11.19 5.06
C LYS A 175 25.74 -12.67 5.06
N ASN A 176 25.01 -13.55 5.74
CA ASN A 176 25.26 -15.00 5.76
C ASN A 176 24.17 -15.81 5.05
N GLU A 177 23.19 -15.12 4.46
CA GLU A 177 22.18 -15.72 3.61
C GLU A 177 22.86 -16.15 2.32
N THR A 178 22.77 -17.44 2.01
CA THR A 178 23.36 -18.02 0.80
C THR A 178 22.30 -18.82 0.09
N LEU A 179 22.32 -18.78 -1.24
CA LEU A 179 21.43 -19.55 -2.08
C LEU A 179 21.88 -21.03 -2.04
N TRP A 180 21.36 -21.78 -1.07
CA TRP A 180 21.65 -23.21 -0.87
C TRP A 180 20.53 -24.15 -1.32
N SER A 181 19.35 -23.61 -1.65
CA SER A 181 18.17 -24.38 -2.02
C SER A 181 17.92 -24.29 -3.51
N SER A 182 17.24 -25.31 -4.04
CA SER A 182 16.64 -25.28 -5.37
C SER A 182 15.36 -24.44 -5.43
N VAL A 183 14.83 -24.00 -4.28
CA VAL A 183 13.65 -23.14 -4.12
C VAL A 183 14.00 -21.88 -3.35
N GLU A 184 13.67 -20.73 -3.91
CA GLU A 184 13.92 -19.39 -3.36
C GLU A 184 12.60 -18.66 -3.17
N SER A 185 12.46 -17.91 -2.08
CA SER A 185 11.27 -17.11 -1.80
C SER A 185 11.60 -15.62 -1.75
N TYR A 186 10.77 -14.81 -2.42
CA TYR A 186 10.92 -13.37 -2.57
C TYR A 186 9.72 -12.65 -1.97
N ARG A 187 9.95 -11.59 -1.19
CA ARG A 187 8.92 -10.82 -0.47
C ARG A 187 9.02 -9.32 -0.77
N PHE A 188 8.72 -8.94 -2.01
CA PHE A 188 8.80 -7.58 -2.54
C PHE A 188 7.95 -6.57 -1.78
N LEU A 189 6.67 -6.89 -1.52
CA LEU A 189 5.75 -5.98 -0.82
C LEU A 189 6.23 -5.65 0.61
N GLU A 190 6.75 -6.65 1.32
CA GLU A 190 7.29 -6.45 2.67
C GLU A 190 8.55 -5.57 2.63
N ALA A 191 9.47 -5.87 1.72
CA ALA A 191 10.67 -5.07 1.52
C ALA A 191 10.34 -3.61 1.18
N ALA A 192 9.37 -3.38 0.29
CA ALA A 192 8.90 -2.05 -0.08
C ALA A 192 8.26 -1.28 1.08
N LYS A 193 7.48 -1.94 1.93
CA LYS A 193 6.92 -1.33 3.15
C LYS A 193 8.02 -0.91 4.12
N ILE A 194 9.00 -1.79 4.35
CA ILE A 194 10.15 -1.50 5.23
C ILE A 194 10.97 -0.34 4.66
N LEU A 195 11.20 -0.34 3.34
CA LEU A 195 11.95 0.70 2.67
C LEU A 195 11.23 2.06 2.77
N ALA A 196 9.94 2.11 2.44
CA ALA A 196 9.15 3.34 2.53
C ALA A 196 9.23 3.96 3.94
N GLN A 197 9.07 3.14 4.99
CA GLN A 197 9.27 3.58 6.37
C GLN A 197 10.72 4.02 6.65
N GLY A 198 11.69 3.31 6.08
CA GLY A 198 13.11 3.58 6.26
C GLY A 198 13.60 4.87 5.61
N LEU A 199 12.89 5.36 4.60
CA LEU A 199 13.16 6.61 3.88
C LEU A 199 12.52 7.84 4.54
N GLU A 200 11.60 7.67 5.49
CA GLU A 200 10.97 8.81 6.19
C GLU A 200 12.03 9.71 6.83
N GLY A 201 11.97 11.01 6.50
CA GLY A 201 12.92 12.02 6.96
C GLY A 201 14.34 11.92 6.37
N GLN A 202 14.58 11.01 5.41
CA GLN A 202 15.90 10.75 4.82
C GLN A 202 15.91 10.86 3.28
N THR A 203 14.93 11.55 2.68
CA THR A 203 14.79 11.65 1.21
C THR A 203 15.58 12.79 0.55
N GLY A 204 16.39 13.53 1.33
CA GLY A 204 17.07 14.73 0.82
C GLY A 204 16.11 15.83 0.35
N GLY A 205 14.85 15.82 0.81
CA GLY A 205 13.81 16.76 0.42
C GLY A 205 13.08 16.42 -0.89
N ALA A 206 13.39 15.28 -1.51
CA ALA A 206 12.59 14.73 -2.60
C ALA A 206 11.31 14.07 -2.06
N LYS A 207 10.25 14.05 -2.87
CA LYS A 207 9.09 13.20 -2.61
C LYS A 207 9.29 11.86 -3.31
N VAL A 208 9.35 10.79 -2.55
CA VAL A 208 9.76 9.47 -3.03
C VAL A 208 8.57 8.51 -3.05
N ALA A 209 8.36 7.82 -4.17
CA ALA A 209 7.48 6.66 -4.25
C ALA A 209 8.29 5.37 -4.12
N VAL A 210 7.76 4.38 -3.42
CA VAL A 210 8.33 3.03 -3.42
C VAL A 210 7.33 2.10 -4.09
N PHE A 211 7.71 1.61 -5.26
CA PHE A 211 7.04 0.56 -6.01
C PHE A 211 7.73 -0.78 -5.72
N TYR A 212 7.07 -1.86 -6.13
CA TYR A 212 7.61 -3.21 -5.95
C TYR A 212 7.10 -4.13 -7.04
N ASP A 213 7.83 -5.20 -7.33
CA ASP A 213 7.34 -6.25 -8.24
C ASP A 213 6.02 -6.83 -7.68
N PRO A 214 4.86 -6.53 -8.32
CA PRO A 214 3.57 -6.90 -7.78
C PRO A 214 3.42 -8.41 -7.58
N HIS A 215 4.05 -9.19 -8.46
CA HIS A 215 3.85 -10.61 -8.66
C HIS A 215 2.36 -11.08 -8.70
N TYR A 216 2.12 -12.24 -9.28
CA TYR A 216 0.76 -12.75 -9.42
C TYR A 216 0.40 -13.76 -8.31
N ASP A 217 -0.90 -13.82 -8.01
CA ASP A 217 -1.47 -14.83 -7.13
C ASP A 217 -1.88 -16.05 -7.95
N TYR A 218 -1.28 -17.20 -7.67
CA TYR A 218 -1.56 -18.46 -8.36
C TYR A 218 -3.01 -18.89 -8.27
N GLU A 219 -3.73 -18.51 -7.21
CA GLU A 219 -5.12 -18.94 -7.01
C GLU A 219 -6.13 -18.13 -7.84
N ARG A 220 -5.69 -17.06 -8.51
CA ARG A 220 -6.56 -16.27 -9.38
C ARG A 220 -6.91 -17.03 -10.65
N ALA A 221 -8.20 -17.02 -11.00
CA ALA A 221 -8.72 -17.69 -12.19
C ALA A 221 -7.99 -17.27 -13.47
N GLU A 222 -7.74 -15.97 -13.66
CA GLU A 222 -7.00 -15.43 -14.81
C GLU A 222 -5.57 -15.98 -14.92
N ILE A 223 -4.90 -16.22 -13.79
CA ILE A 223 -3.54 -16.79 -13.75
C ILE A 223 -3.58 -18.28 -14.08
N GLN A 224 -4.54 -19.00 -13.50
CA GLN A 224 -4.77 -20.40 -13.82
C GLN A 224 -5.10 -20.61 -15.30
N GLU A 225 -5.87 -19.72 -15.92
CA GLU A 225 -6.14 -19.75 -17.35
C GLU A 225 -4.87 -19.57 -18.19
N ILE A 226 -3.98 -18.65 -17.80
CA ILE A 226 -2.69 -18.45 -18.48
C ILE A 226 -1.81 -19.70 -18.36
N ILE A 227 -1.69 -20.26 -17.15
CA ILE A 227 -0.87 -21.44 -16.86
C ILE A 227 -1.40 -22.64 -17.63
N ASN A 228 -2.70 -22.95 -17.51
CA ASN A 228 -3.30 -24.10 -18.18
C ASN A 228 -3.32 -23.94 -19.71
N GLY A 229 -3.59 -22.72 -20.19
CA GLY A 229 -3.65 -22.40 -21.61
C GLY A 229 -2.29 -22.30 -22.31
N SER A 230 -1.18 -22.25 -21.55
CA SER A 230 0.18 -22.13 -22.08
C SER A 230 1.11 -23.22 -21.53
N ALA A 231 0.57 -24.30 -20.97
CA ALA A 231 1.34 -25.35 -20.28
C ALA A 231 2.43 -26.01 -21.15
N SER A 232 2.25 -26.01 -22.48
CA SER A 232 3.23 -26.57 -23.42
C SER A 232 4.29 -25.57 -23.90
N ASP A 233 4.15 -24.27 -23.58
CA ASP A 233 5.04 -23.21 -24.01
C ASP A 233 5.33 -22.25 -22.85
N PHE A 234 6.42 -22.55 -22.13
CA PHE A 234 6.85 -21.77 -20.97
C PHE A 234 7.26 -20.34 -21.33
N ALA A 235 7.78 -20.10 -22.53
CA ALA A 235 8.15 -18.74 -22.94
C ALA A 235 6.90 -17.88 -23.14
N LEU A 236 5.89 -18.43 -23.82
CA LEU A 236 4.59 -17.77 -23.97
C LEU A 236 3.89 -17.58 -22.61
N MET A 237 4.01 -18.56 -21.71
CA MET A 237 3.47 -18.45 -20.34
C MET A 237 4.13 -17.30 -19.58
N GLU A 238 5.47 -17.23 -19.60
CA GLU A 238 6.23 -16.16 -18.94
C GLU A 238 5.84 -14.79 -19.50
N GLU A 239 5.76 -14.64 -20.82
CA GLU A 239 5.35 -13.38 -21.46
C GLU A 239 3.98 -12.92 -20.98
N LYS A 240 2.97 -13.80 -20.99
CA LYS A 240 1.61 -13.48 -20.54
C LYS A 240 1.56 -13.12 -19.06
N LEU A 241 2.29 -13.87 -18.22
CA LEU A 241 2.38 -13.58 -16.79
C LEU A 241 3.09 -12.24 -16.55
N LYS A 242 4.16 -11.93 -17.29
CA LYS A 242 4.85 -10.64 -17.22
C LYS A 242 3.94 -9.49 -17.61
N GLU A 243 3.15 -9.62 -18.66
CA GLU A 243 2.20 -8.56 -19.03
C GLU A 243 1.14 -8.34 -17.94
N ARG A 244 0.73 -9.39 -17.23
CA ARG A 244 -0.15 -9.27 -16.07
C ARG A 244 0.55 -8.54 -14.90
N VAL A 245 1.80 -8.88 -14.60
CA VAL A 245 2.59 -8.20 -13.57
C VAL A 245 2.80 -6.72 -13.94
N LYS A 246 3.12 -6.40 -15.20
CA LYS A 246 3.20 -5.01 -15.68
C LYS A 246 1.88 -4.27 -15.54
N ALA A 247 0.74 -4.92 -15.76
CA ALA A 247 -0.57 -4.29 -15.56
C ALA A 247 -0.80 -3.92 -14.09
N ASP A 248 -0.42 -4.78 -13.15
CA ASP A 248 -0.51 -4.45 -11.71
C ASP A 248 0.46 -3.33 -11.32
N LEU A 249 1.67 -3.29 -11.89
CA LEU A 249 2.60 -2.16 -11.68
C LEU A 249 2.04 -0.84 -12.24
N ARG A 250 1.42 -0.84 -13.43
CA ARG A 250 0.74 0.35 -13.98
C ARG A 250 -0.31 0.89 -13.02
N GLU A 251 -1.08 0.00 -12.38
CA GLU A 251 -2.07 0.39 -11.39
C GLU A 251 -1.45 0.97 -10.12
N GLN A 252 -0.32 0.45 -9.62
CA GLN A 252 0.42 1.08 -8.51
C GLN A 252 0.84 2.51 -8.86
N VAL A 253 1.35 2.71 -10.09
CA VAL A 253 1.79 4.04 -10.56
C VAL A 253 0.61 4.99 -10.70
N ARG A 254 -0.53 4.54 -11.23
CA ARG A 254 -1.75 5.35 -11.32
C ARG A 254 -2.27 5.76 -9.95
N ASP A 255 -2.26 4.85 -8.98
CA ASP A 255 -2.65 5.17 -7.60
C ASP A 255 -1.73 6.23 -6.99
N PHE A 256 -0.42 6.13 -7.25
CA PHE A 256 0.55 7.16 -6.85
C PHE A 256 0.29 8.51 -7.53
N LEU A 257 0.03 8.54 -8.83
CA LEU A 257 -0.27 9.77 -9.57
C LEU A 257 -1.57 10.41 -9.07
N HIS A 258 -2.59 9.61 -8.78
CA HIS A 258 -3.82 10.09 -8.15
C HIS A 258 -3.56 10.67 -6.75
N TRP A 259 -2.71 10.03 -5.97
CA TRP A 259 -2.30 10.56 -4.68
C TRP A 259 -1.56 11.89 -4.82
N LEU A 260 -0.63 12.03 -5.77
CA LEU A 260 0.06 13.30 -6.04
C LEU A 260 -0.93 14.43 -6.36
N LYS A 261 -1.93 14.17 -7.20
CA LYS A 261 -3.02 15.12 -7.51
C LYS A 261 -3.80 15.48 -6.25
N GLY A 262 -4.15 14.49 -5.44
CA GLY A 262 -4.85 14.71 -4.16
C GLY A 262 -4.04 15.54 -3.14
N GLN A 263 -2.72 15.47 -3.20
CA GLN A 263 -1.80 16.30 -2.41
C GLN A 263 -1.50 17.67 -3.05
N ASN A 264 -2.09 17.99 -4.21
CA ASN A 264 -1.77 19.18 -5.01
C ASN A 264 -0.28 19.32 -5.36
N ILE A 265 0.41 18.19 -5.55
CA ILE A 265 1.82 18.18 -5.98
C ILE A 265 1.94 18.32 -7.51
N ILE A 266 0.96 17.76 -8.23
CA ILE A 266 0.81 17.87 -9.68
C ILE A 266 -0.64 18.24 -10.03
#